data_AF-A0AAW8L7F4-F1
#
_entry.id   AF-A0AAW8L7F4-F1
#
_cell.length_a   1.000
_cell.length_b   1.000
_cell.length_c   1.000
_cell.angle_alpha   90.00
_cell.angle_beta   90.00
_cell.angle_gamma   90.00
#
_symmetry.space_group_name_H-M   'P 1'
#
loop_
_entity.id
_entity.type
_entity.pdbx_description
1 polymer ?
#
loop_
_entity_poly.entity_id
_entity_poly.type
_entity_poly.pdbx_seq_one_letter_code
_entity_poly.pdbx_strand_id
1 'polypeptide(L)' 'EEAQAVGVNPRWEQLLLIALVTVCTSTSVAAAGIISLYGLFMPHIVRMLVGPDHRYSIPANMVLGGSFLLMIDNFSR' A
#
# COMPACT_ATOMS: atom_id res chain seq x y z
N GLU A 1 -2.04 -22.25 4.88
CA GLU A 1 -2.57 -23.50 4.30
C GLU A 1 -4.06 -23.40 3.91
N GLU A 2 -4.86 -22.49 4.48
CA GLU A 2 -6.26 -22.27 4.06
C GLU A 2 -6.43 -21.66 2.65
N ALA A 3 -5.46 -20.88 2.15
CA ALA A 3 -5.53 -20.28 0.81
C ALA A 3 -5.36 -21.29 -0.35
N GLN A 4 -4.74 -22.45 -0.11
CA GLN A 4 -4.64 -23.50 -1.14
C GLN A 4 -5.94 -24.30 -1.30
N ALA A 5 -6.82 -24.31 -0.29
CA ALA A 5 -8.11 -24.99 -0.35
C ALA A 5 -9.15 -24.25 -1.23
N VAL A 6 -8.90 -22.99 -1.58
CA VAL A 6 -9.79 -22.13 -2.38
C VAL A 6 -9.43 -22.13 -3.88
N GLY A 7 -8.45 -22.95 -4.31
CA GLY A 7 -8.07 -23.09 -5.74
C GLY A 7 -7.23 -21.94 -6.28
N VAL A 8 -6.78 -21.04 -5.42
CA VAL A 8 -5.91 -19.92 -5.77
C VAL A 8 -4.47 -20.41 -5.75
N ASN A 9 -3.70 -20.12 -6.80
CA ASN A 9 -2.26 -20.40 -6.85
C ASN A 9 -1.50 -19.21 -6.25
N PRO A 10 -1.18 -19.21 -4.94
CA PRO A 10 -0.59 -18.04 -4.27
C PRO A 10 0.75 -17.63 -4.88
N ARG A 11 1.47 -18.57 -5.49
CA ARG A 11 2.75 -18.29 -6.16
C ARG A 11 2.59 -17.35 -7.35
N TRP A 12 1.58 -17.56 -8.20
CA TRP A 12 1.37 -16.75 -9.40
C TRP A 12 0.83 -15.37 -9.05
N GLU A 13 -0.11 -15.30 -8.11
CA GLU A 13 -0.64 -14.02 -7.63
C GLU A 13 0.44 -13.18 -6.95
N GLN A 14 1.27 -13.79 -6.10
CA GLN A 14 2.37 -13.10 -5.45
C GLN A 14 3.37 -12.55 -6.47
N LEU A 15 3.68 -13.30 -7.53
CA LEU A 15 4.58 -12.85 -8.59
C LEU A 15 3.99 -11.65 -9.37
N LEU A 16 2.71 -11.72 -9.73
CA LEU A 16 2.00 -10.60 -10.37
C LEU A 16 1.93 -9.37 -9.47
N LEU A 17 1.62 -9.54 -8.19
CA LEU A 17 1.54 -8.46 -7.22
C LEU A 17 2.91 -7.80 -7.00
N ILE A 18 3.97 -8.59 -6.84
CA ILE A 18 5.33 -8.06 -6.69
C ILE A 18 5.72 -7.24 -7.93
N ALA A 19 5.46 -7.76 -9.13
CA ALA A 19 5.78 -7.03 -10.36
C ALA A 19 5.02 -5.68 -10.43
N LEU A 20 3.72 -5.69 -10.15
CA LEU A 20 2.87 -4.50 -10.20
C LEU A 20 3.25 -3.47 -9.12
N VAL A 21 3.44 -3.91 -7.87
CA VAL A 21 3.88 -3.06 -6.76
C VAL A 21 5.27 -2.47 -7.03
N THR A 22 6.19 -3.25 -7.61
CA THR A 22 7.54 -2.77 -7.92
C THR A 22 7.51 -1.63 -8.93
N VAL A 23 6.73 -1.78 -10.01
CA VAL A 23 6.60 -0.72 -11.03
C VAL A 23 5.91 0.53 -10.47
N CYS A 24 4.84 0.38 -9.68
CA CYS A 24 4.19 1.51 -9.03
C CYS A 24 5.12 2.24 -8.03
N THR A 25 5.87 1.48 -7.23
CA THR A 25 6.79 2.04 -6.22
C THR A 25 7.97 2.73 -6.89
N SER A 26 8.59 2.12 -7.91
CA SER A 26 9.73 2.72 -8.62
C SER A 26 9.35 4.02 -9.33
N THR A 27 8.16 4.06 -9.96
CA THR A 27 7.65 5.28 -10.61
C THR A 27 7.42 6.39 -9.59
N SER A 28 6.87 6.06 -8.42
CA SER A 28 6.63 7.03 -7.34
C SER A 28 7.95 7.57 -6.76
N VAL A 29 8.93 6.69 -6.52
CA VAL A 29 10.25 7.05 -6.00
C VAL A 29 11.04 7.89 -7.02
N ALA A 30 10.90 7.62 -8.32
CA ALA A 30 11.53 8.43 -9.35
C ALA A 30 10.99 9.88 -9.39
N ALA A 31 9.72 10.09 -9.03
CA ALA A 31 9.09 11.41 -9.03
C ALA A 31 9.34 12.20 -7.73
N ALA A 32 9.23 11.55 -6.57
CA ALA A 32 9.23 12.22 -5.26
C ALA A 32 10.47 11.91 -4.38
N GLY A 33 11.34 10.98 -4.81
CA GLY A 33 12.47 10.49 -4.00
C GLY A 33 12.10 9.35 -3.05
N ILE A 34 13.08 8.86 -2.29
CA ILE A 34 12.92 7.72 -1.37
C ILE A 34 12.23 8.18 -0.07
N ILE A 35 11.06 7.60 0.23
CA ILE A 35 10.27 7.87 1.45
C ILE A 35 10.15 6.59 2.29
N SER A 36 11.16 6.28 3.12
CA SER A 36 11.24 4.99 3.84
C SER A 36 10.19 4.80 4.94
N LEU A 37 9.83 5.85 5.69
CA LEU A 37 8.98 5.69 6.89
C LEU A 37 7.49 5.53 6.57
N TYR A 38 7.06 6.11 5.45
CA TYR A 38 5.65 6.22 5.08
C TYR A 38 5.02 4.84 4.82
N GLY A 39 5.75 3.93 4.15
CA GLY A 39 5.24 2.59 3.79
C GLY A 39 5.01 1.65 4.98
N LEU A 40 5.65 1.90 6.12
CA LEU A 40 5.50 1.07 7.32
C LEU A 40 4.43 1.64 8.28
N PHE A 41 4.41 2.96 8.44
CA PHE A 41 3.53 3.63 9.40
C PHE A 41 2.09 3.77 8.91
N MET A 42 1.89 4.14 7.64
CA MET A 42 0.56 4.40 7.08
C MET A 42 -0.42 3.20 7.20
N PRO A 43 -0.04 1.96 6.82
CA PRO A 43 -0.96 0.82 6.93
C PRO A 43 -1.32 0.49 8.39
N HIS A 44 -0.48 0.83 9.37
CA HIS A 44 -0.82 0.67 10.78
C HIS A 44 -1.89 1.65 11.24
N ILE A 45 -1.77 2.94 10.88
CA ILE A 45 -2.79 3.94 11.22
C ILE A 45 -4.14 3.55 10.62
N VAL A 46 -4.15 3.19 9.33
CA VAL A 46 -5.38 2.86 8.63
C VAL A 46 -6.02 1.60 9.22
N ARG A 47 -5.22 0.61 9.60
CA ARG A 47 -5.73 -0.61 10.26
C ARG A 47 -6.31 -0.32 11.64
N MET A 48 -5.74 0.61 12.40
CA MET A 48 -6.32 1.09 13.66
C MET A 48 -7.64 1.85 13.44
N LEU A 49 -7.76 2.59 12.34
CA LEU A 49 -8.92 3.45 12.06
C LEU A 49 -10.11 2.69 11.45
N VAL A 50 -9.86 1.77 10.51
CA VAL A 50 -10.89 1.11 9.68
C VAL A 50 -11.11 -0.35 10.06
N GLY A 51 -10.24 -0.92 10.90
CA GLY A 51 -10.33 -2.31 11.34
C GLY A 51 -9.67 -3.29 10.37
N PRO A 52 -9.68 -4.61 10.70
CA PRO A 52 -8.90 -5.64 10.02
C PRO A 52 -9.46 -6.10 8.66
N ASP A 53 -10.63 -5.62 8.25
CA ASP A 53 -11.25 -6.01 6.98
C ASP A 53 -10.50 -5.43 5.77
N HIS A 54 -9.95 -6.33 4.94
CA HIS A 54 -9.14 -5.96 3.77
C HIS A 54 -9.94 -5.17 2.71
N ARG A 55 -11.25 -5.43 2.61
CA ARG A 55 -12.18 -4.72 1.71
C ARG A 55 -12.28 -3.21 2.01
N TYR A 56 -12.16 -2.83 3.27
CA TYR A 56 -12.23 -1.43 3.69
C TYR A 56 -10.85 -0.83 3.92
N SER A 57 -9.89 -1.63 4.38
CA SER A 57 -8.50 -1.18 4.57
C SER A 57 -7.82 -0.75 3.27
N ILE A 58 -8.07 -1.42 2.14
CA ILE A 58 -7.48 -1.05 0.84
C ILE A 58 -7.94 0.36 0.38
N PRO A 59 -9.26 0.64 0.23
CA PRO A 59 -9.70 1.96 -0.21
C PRO A 59 -9.34 3.05 0.80
N ALA A 60 -9.38 2.74 2.10
CA ALA A 60 -8.95 3.68 3.13
C ALA A 60 -7.47 4.02 3.05
N ASN A 61 -6.58 3.04 2.81
CA ASN A 61 -5.14 3.27 2.63
C ASN A 61 -4.85 4.14 1.41
N MET A 62 -5.58 3.94 0.30
CA MET A 62 -5.40 4.78 -0.88
C MET A 62 -5.76 6.24 -0.60
N VAL A 63 -6.90 6.49 0.05
CA VAL A 63 -7.38 7.84 0.34
C VAL A 63 -6.56 8.53 1.43
N LEU A 64 -6.38 7.87 2.58
CA LEU A 64 -5.64 8.43 3.72
C LEU A 64 -4.15 8.59 3.39
N GLY A 65 -3.57 7.60 2.71
CA GLY A 65 -2.21 7.69 2.24
C GLY A 65 -2.01 8.87 1.29
N GLY A 66 -2.74 8.91 0.18
CA GLY A 66 -2.61 9.99 -0.80
C GLY A 66 -2.82 11.37 -0.20
N SER A 67 -3.81 11.52 0.68
CA SER A 67 -4.08 12.79 1.37
C SER A 67 -2.94 13.21 2.30
N PHE A 68 -2.36 12.28 3.05
CA PHE A 68 -1.24 12.58 3.94
C PHE A 68 0.02 12.95 3.17
N LEU A 69 0.30 12.26 2.06
CA LEU A 69 1.44 12.57 1.20
C LEU A 69 1.31 13.97 0.60
N LEU A 70 0.10 14.37 0.18
CA LEU A 70 -0.19 15.74 -0.28
C LEU A 70 -0.04 16.78 0.84
N MET A 71 -0.40 16.46 2.08
CA MET A 71 -0.14 17.36 3.22
C MET A 71 1.36 17.56 3.45
N ILE A 72 2.16 16.49 3.35
CA ILE A 72 3.62 16.59 3.45
C ILE A 72 4.19 17.45 2.31
N ASP A 73 3.74 17.26 1.07
CA ASP A 73 4.19 18.07 -0.07
C ASP A 73 3.91 19.57 0.16
N ASN A 74 2.71 19.90 0.66
CA ASN A 74 2.34 21.26 1.00
C ASN A 74 3.17 21.85 2.15
N PHE A 75 3.55 21.05 3.14
CA PHE A 75 4.37 21.50 4.27
C PHE A 75 5.86 21.64 3.91
N SER A 76 6.33 20.84 2.95
CA SER A 76 7.72 20.88 2.48
C SER A 76 8.03 22.08 1.60
N ARG A 77 7.01 22.75 1.06
CA ARG A 77 7.13 23.93 0.20
C ARG A 77 7.22 25.20 1.02
#